data_AF-A0A9R0SMM1-F1
#
_entry.id   AF-A0A9R0SMM1-F1
#
_cell.length_a   1.000
_cell.length_b   1.000
_cell.length_c   1.000
_cell.angle_alpha   90.00
_cell.angle_beta   90.00
_cell.angle_gamma   90.00
#
_symmetry.space_group_name_H-M   'P 1'
#
loop_
_entity.id
_entity.type
_entity.pdbx_description
1 polymer ?
#
loop_
_entity_poly.entity_id
_entity_poly.type
_entity_poly.pdbx_seq_one_letter_code
_entity_poly.pdbx_strand_id
1 'polypeptide(L)'
;MEAAILSGTIKVLLPKLFSLVEKSWNLNKDIMRDAKFLEDELGVIVRSMDAQLHLSIEDLRELAQGIEDCIDSVVYRATWKKQASLLRRSVRSPKALLSDRLFAQKLQRMKQMVVEAHDRRQRYPVPAQTSGDVPSPSSSASDPRLADADLVGVDEHRAKLLEQLAEAAEGQPMQLKVVSIVGCWGLGKTALAADVYKTQAGGERFDKRAWVCAALKSPGEVLADMLREFGSDCQESVMLDTSNVSQMCVQVRNQLAKKRYFIVIDDIQTQVQWKKIKSAFPDDNDGSSRVVVTTTIQSVATACSSENGYVHRMSRLDEKCSKRLFSEKACPKKYLHYDQPDTTAILNKCYGQPLALITMGEFLKSIGWPIGRTCEDACNNIRYHMENGETFGDMRRALMRSYASLGGHALKACLLYFAMFPSDHPMRKKSLLRRWSAEGIVETQASCDAMKLAAENFDELMDRNLIEPIGVSNNGNVKTCQTYGMMREFILQLSISQNFVTLFCDDKKEAGKYARRLSLHHKNAKDDDRFKNIDLSLVRSLTIFGEACKTVLNFGKYELLRVLDLEKCDDLKDDHIKGICNLLLLKYLSLGGSVTELPEDIAKLEHLEALDVRKTKDLSPMEVKGFFISWVI
;
A
#
# COMPACT_ATOMS: atom_id res chain seq x y z
N MET A 1 9.19 5.70 -8.78
CA MET A 1 7.83 5.34 -8.29
C MET A 1 7.21 6.45 -7.46
N GLU A 2 7.88 6.94 -6.42
CA GLU A 2 7.40 8.10 -5.64
C GLU A 2 7.16 9.34 -6.52
N ALA A 3 8.07 9.61 -7.46
CA ALA A 3 7.88 10.66 -8.47
C ALA A 3 6.55 10.57 -9.23
N ALA A 4 6.08 9.35 -9.53
CA ALA A 4 4.80 9.15 -10.19
C ALA A 4 3.63 9.49 -9.23
N ILE A 5 3.72 9.13 -7.95
CA ILE A 5 2.72 9.51 -6.93
C ILE A 5 2.59 11.02 -6.82
N LEU A 6 3.72 11.70 -6.68
CA LEU A 6 3.76 13.15 -6.55
C LEU A 6 3.24 13.84 -7.81
N SER A 7 3.60 13.32 -8.97
CA SER A 7 3.06 13.75 -10.27
C SER A 7 1.57 13.66 -10.40
N GLY A 8 0.99 12.48 -10.14
CA GLY A 8 -0.44 12.29 -10.22
C GLY A 8 -1.16 13.24 -9.28
N THR A 9 -0.60 13.46 -8.09
CA THR A 9 -1.11 14.43 -7.12
C THR A 9 -1.10 15.86 -7.69
N ILE A 10 0.04 16.31 -8.23
CA ILE A 10 0.17 17.64 -8.85
C ILE A 10 -0.82 17.84 -10.01
N LYS A 11 -1.01 16.82 -10.86
CA LYS A 11 -1.97 16.81 -11.98
C LYS A 11 -3.40 17.11 -11.53
N VAL A 12 -3.79 16.63 -10.34
CA VAL A 12 -5.15 16.86 -9.81
C VAL A 12 -5.24 18.18 -9.04
N LEU A 13 -4.21 18.53 -8.27
CA LEU A 13 -4.23 19.72 -7.43
C LEU A 13 -4.10 21.04 -8.23
N LEU A 14 -3.33 21.06 -9.33
CA LEU A 14 -3.07 22.31 -10.07
C LEU A 14 -4.34 22.97 -10.64
N PRO A 15 -5.21 22.27 -11.40
CA PRO A 15 -6.44 22.89 -11.90
C PRO A 15 -7.36 23.36 -10.77
N LYS A 16 -7.37 22.63 -9.66
CA LYS A 16 -8.14 22.97 -8.46
C LYS A 16 -7.62 24.26 -7.82
N LEU A 17 -6.31 24.40 -7.67
CA LEU A 17 -5.68 25.64 -7.21
C LEU A 17 -6.05 26.81 -8.12
N PHE A 18 -5.89 26.65 -9.43
CA PHE A 18 -6.19 27.72 -10.39
C PHE A 18 -7.65 28.16 -10.30
N SER A 19 -8.60 27.21 -10.34
CA SER A 19 -10.03 27.51 -10.23
C SER A 19 -10.39 28.22 -8.91
N LEU A 20 -9.76 27.83 -7.79
CA LEU A 20 -10.00 28.47 -6.49
C LEU A 20 -9.40 29.87 -6.43
N VAL A 21 -8.21 30.07 -6.99
CA VAL A 21 -7.56 31.39 -7.06
C VAL A 21 -8.39 32.32 -7.93
N GLU A 22 -8.82 31.88 -9.11
CA GLU A 22 -9.69 32.65 -10.01
C GLU A 22 -10.94 33.14 -9.28
N LYS A 23 -11.69 32.23 -8.62
CA LYS A 23 -12.90 32.59 -7.86
C LYS A 23 -12.64 33.56 -6.70
N SER A 24 -11.50 33.44 -6.03
CA SER A 24 -11.23 34.16 -4.78
C SER A 24 -10.49 35.49 -4.97
N TRP A 25 -9.82 35.69 -6.11
CA TRP A 25 -8.84 36.76 -6.31
C TRP A 25 -8.97 37.51 -7.65
N ASN A 26 -10.20 37.69 -8.13
CA ASN A 26 -10.50 38.42 -9.37
C ASN A 26 -9.83 39.80 -9.55
N LEU A 27 -9.30 40.41 -8.48
CA LEU A 27 -8.69 41.75 -8.49
C LEU A 27 -7.14 41.75 -8.37
N ASN A 28 -6.48 40.65 -8.00
CA ASN A 28 -5.02 40.60 -7.84
C ASN A 28 -4.35 39.94 -9.05
N LYS A 29 -4.00 40.76 -10.05
CA LYS A 29 -3.43 40.30 -11.33
C LYS A 29 -2.13 39.51 -11.17
N ASP A 30 -1.30 39.82 -10.18
CA ASP A 30 -0.01 39.15 -9.98
C ASP A 30 -0.17 37.72 -9.45
N ILE A 31 -1.04 37.54 -8.45
CA ILE A 31 -1.37 36.21 -7.91
C ILE A 31 -1.99 35.33 -9.00
N MET A 32 -2.91 35.89 -9.79
CA MET A 32 -3.50 35.20 -10.93
C MET A 32 -2.45 34.78 -11.96
N ARG A 33 -1.49 35.67 -12.28
CA ARG A 33 -0.42 35.39 -13.24
C ARG A 33 0.48 34.25 -12.77
N ASP A 34 0.86 34.25 -11.49
CA ASP A 34 1.72 33.21 -10.94
C ASP A 34 0.99 31.87 -10.80
N ALA A 35 -0.30 31.86 -10.47
CA ALA A 35 -1.11 30.64 -10.44
C ALA A 35 -1.27 30.04 -11.83
N LYS A 36 -1.56 30.88 -12.83
CA LYS A 36 -1.65 30.46 -14.23
C LYS A 36 -0.32 29.91 -14.76
N PHE A 37 0.79 30.58 -14.44
CA PHE A 37 2.13 30.11 -14.80
C PHE A 37 2.38 28.70 -14.25
N LEU A 38 2.05 28.46 -12.98
CA LEU A 38 2.21 27.13 -12.38
C LEU A 38 1.32 26.10 -13.07
N GLU A 39 0.06 26.42 -13.37
CA GLU A 39 -0.85 25.52 -14.08
C GLU A 39 -0.32 25.17 -15.49
N ASP A 40 0.14 26.16 -16.24
CA ASP A 40 0.66 25.98 -17.60
C ASP A 40 1.99 25.19 -17.58
N GLU A 41 2.99 25.66 -16.83
CA GLU A 41 4.33 25.05 -16.78
C GLU A 41 4.32 23.67 -16.13
N LEU A 42 3.76 23.55 -14.91
CA LEU A 42 3.68 22.25 -14.27
C LEU A 42 2.73 21.33 -15.03
N GLY A 43 1.68 21.86 -15.66
CA GLY A 43 0.83 21.09 -16.55
C GLY A 43 1.57 20.49 -17.75
N VAL A 44 2.53 21.19 -18.34
CA VAL A 44 3.42 20.65 -19.39
C VAL A 44 4.40 19.63 -18.82
N ILE A 45 5.06 19.97 -17.72
CA ILE A 45 6.03 19.13 -16.99
C ILE A 45 5.41 17.80 -16.56
N VAL A 46 4.19 17.81 -16.03
CA VAL A 46 3.55 16.60 -15.53
C VAL A 46 2.95 15.77 -16.68
N ARG A 47 2.61 16.38 -17.83
CA ARG A 47 2.16 15.67 -19.04
C ARG A 47 3.30 14.96 -19.78
N SER A 48 4.54 15.45 -19.73
CA SER A 48 5.72 14.81 -20.32
C SER A 48 6.31 13.66 -19.48
N MET A 49 5.64 13.29 -18.39
CA MET A 49 6.15 12.33 -17.40
C MET A 49 6.27 10.88 -17.83
N ASP A 50 5.64 10.50 -18.93
CA ASP A 50 5.88 9.18 -19.53
C ASP A 50 7.21 9.15 -20.30
N ALA A 51 7.89 10.29 -20.50
CA ALA A 51 9.10 10.36 -21.30
C ALA A 51 10.39 10.72 -20.56
N GLN A 52 10.34 11.46 -19.43
CA GLN A 52 11.47 11.80 -18.52
C GLN A 52 11.09 13.09 -17.80
N LEU A 53 11.12 13.12 -16.46
CA LEU A 53 11.02 14.38 -15.73
C LEU A 53 12.31 14.81 -15.02
N HIS A 54 12.41 16.12 -14.89
CA HIS A 54 13.60 16.96 -14.67
C HIS A 54 13.64 17.63 -13.28
N LEU A 55 12.87 17.11 -12.33
CA LEU A 55 12.79 17.57 -10.94
C LEU A 55 13.23 16.44 -10.01
N SER A 56 13.92 16.76 -8.90
CA SER A 56 14.20 15.75 -7.89
C SER A 56 12.90 15.30 -7.21
N ILE A 57 12.91 14.11 -6.60
CA ILE A 57 11.76 13.63 -5.83
C ILE A 57 11.41 14.61 -4.70
N GLU A 58 12.43 15.22 -4.09
CA GLU A 58 12.25 16.25 -3.06
C GLU A 58 11.53 17.49 -3.62
N ASP A 59 11.98 18.00 -4.77
CA ASP A 59 11.36 19.17 -5.42
C ASP A 59 9.89 18.87 -5.79
N LEU A 60 9.61 17.68 -6.33
CA LEU A 60 8.24 17.25 -6.64
C LEU A 60 7.38 17.17 -5.37
N ARG A 61 7.96 16.74 -4.25
CA ARG A 61 7.26 16.61 -2.98
C ARG A 61 6.92 17.99 -2.43
N GLU A 62 7.90 18.89 -2.40
CA GLU A 62 7.73 20.26 -1.93
C GLU A 62 6.72 21.02 -2.81
N LEU A 63 6.75 20.85 -4.13
CA LEU A 63 5.75 21.43 -5.04
C LEU A 63 4.34 20.90 -4.79
N ALA A 64 4.15 19.57 -4.74
CA ALA A 64 2.85 18.97 -4.49
C ALA A 64 2.25 19.46 -3.17
N GLN A 65 3.07 19.49 -2.12
CA GLN A 65 2.67 19.95 -0.80
C GLN A 65 2.39 21.47 -0.75
N GLY A 66 3.19 22.28 -1.45
CA GLY A 66 3.01 23.72 -1.54
C GLY A 66 1.71 24.11 -2.27
N ILE A 67 1.37 23.39 -3.35
CA ILE A 67 0.09 23.57 -4.06
C ILE A 67 -1.07 23.24 -3.12
N GLU A 68 -0.98 22.13 -2.40
CA GLU A 68 -2.01 21.73 -1.42
C GLU A 68 -2.19 22.76 -0.30
N ASP A 69 -1.09 23.31 0.24
CA ASP A 69 -1.12 24.37 1.25
C ASP A 69 -1.79 25.65 0.76
N CYS A 70 -1.55 26.00 -0.50
CA CYS A 70 -2.18 27.13 -1.15
C CYS A 70 -3.69 26.91 -1.27
N ILE A 71 -4.12 25.73 -1.73
CA ILE A 71 -5.53 25.36 -1.79
C ILE A 71 -6.17 25.49 -0.40
N ASP A 72 -5.58 24.87 0.61
CA ASP A 72 -6.14 24.89 1.97
C ASP A 72 -6.18 26.30 2.56
N SER A 73 -5.15 27.11 2.34
CA SER A 73 -5.15 28.52 2.77
C SER A 73 -6.29 29.32 2.15
N VAL A 74 -6.64 29.07 0.88
CA VAL A 74 -7.75 29.75 0.20
C VAL A 74 -9.08 29.30 0.81
N VAL A 75 -9.28 27.99 0.99
CA VAL A 75 -10.51 27.42 1.58
C VAL A 75 -10.69 27.88 3.03
N TYR A 76 -9.62 27.87 3.83
CA TYR A 76 -9.63 28.33 5.21
C TYR A 76 -10.09 29.79 5.30
N ARG A 77 -9.53 30.67 4.46
CA ARG A 77 -9.93 32.08 4.41
C ARG A 77 -11.36 32.29 4.00
N ALA A 78 -11.84 31.56 2.99
CA ALA A 78 -13.22 31.65 2.54
C ALA A 78 -14.18 31.30 3.68
N THR A 79 -13.87 30.21 4.41
CA THR A 79 -14.64 29.75 5.57
C THR A 79 -14.59 30.77 6.72
N TRP A 80 -13.40 31.26 7.06
CA TRP A 80 -13.23 32.28 8.09
C TRP A 80 -13.99 33.58 7.78
N LYS A 81 -13.90 34.08 6.54
CA LYS A 81 -14.62 35.30 6.11
C LYS A 81 -16.13 35.15 6.22
N LYS A 82 -16.66 33.98 5.84
CA LYS A 82 -18.08 33.65 5.95
C LYS A 82 -18.54 33.64 7.42
N GLN A 83 -17.74 33.08 8.33
CA GLN A 83 -18.07 33.10 9.76
C GLN A 83 -17.94 34.50 10.39
N ALA A 84 -16.93 35.28 10.00
CA ALA A 84 -16.74 36.63 10.50
C ALA A 84 -17.86 37.60 10.08
N SER A 85 -18.41 37.43 8.87
CA SER A 85 -19.54 38.23 8.38
C SER A 85 -20.84 37.89 9.11
N LEU A 86 -21.09 36.61 9.41
CA LEU A 86 -22.22 36.16 10.25
C LEU A 86 -22.15 36.77 11.66
N LEU A 87 -20.95 36.91 12.21
CA LEU A 87 -20.71 37.51 13.53
C LEU A 87 -20.64 39.06 13.53
N ARG A 88 -20.96 39.73 12.40
CA ARG A 88 -20.90 41.20 12.23
C ARG A 88 -19.58 41.85 12.67
N ARG A 89 -18.44 41.16 12.54
CA ARG A 89 -17.12 41.75 12.83
C ARG A 89 -16.57 42.47 11.60
N SER A 90 -16.72 43.80 11.57
CA SER A 90 -16.22 44.68 10.50
C SER A 90 -14.82 45.21 10.79
N VAL A 91 -13.76 44.46 10.43
CA VAL A 91 -12.42 45.01 10.15
C VAL A 91 -11.70 44.10 9.15
N ARG A 92 -11.07 44.65 8.10
CA ARG A 92 -10.01 43.93 7.35
C ARG A 92 -8.88 43.64 8.33
N SER A 93 -8.87 42.44 8.92
CA SER A 93 -7.91 42.11 9.97
C SER A 93 -6.46 42.18 9.41
N PRO A 94 -5.49 42.67 10.18
CA PRO A 94 -4.07 42.62 9.80
C PRO A 94 -3.61 41.20 9.42
N LYS A 95 -4.20 40.18 10.07
CA LYS A 95 -3.97 38.76 9.75
C LYS A 95 -4.39 38.40 8.31
N ALA A 96 -5.45 39.00 7.77
CA ALA A 96 -5.89 38.76 6.39
C ALA A 96 -4.90 39.33 5.36
N LEU A 97 -4.43 40.58 5.53
CA LEU A 97 -3.43 41.18 4.64
C LEU A 97 -2.07 40.49 4.73
N LEU A 98 -1.65 40.07 5.93
CA LEU A 98 -0.45 39.25 6.12
C LEU A 98 -0.57 37.90 5.40
N SER A 99 -1.76 37.30 5.45
CA SER A 99 -2.02 36.04 4.76
C SER A 99 -1.95 36.18 3.23
N ASP A 100 -2.40 37.31 2.68
CA ASP A 100 -2.36 37.60 1.24
C ASP A 100 -0.92 37.68 0.71
N ARG A 101 -0.06 38.37 1.45
CA ARG A 101 1.37 38.45 1.17
C ARG A 101 2.06 37.09 1.31
N LEU A 102 1.73 36.31 2.34
CA LEU A 102 2.30 34.97 2.55
C LEU A 102 1.89 33.99 1.44
N PHE A 103 0.64 34.07 0.96
CA PHE A 103 0.17 33.25 -0.16
C PHE A 103 0.92 33.60 -1.45
N ALA A 104 1.01 34.89 -1.78
CA ALA A 104 1.77 35.35 -2.94
C ALA A 104 3.24 34.92 -2.87
N GLN A 105 3.88 35.05 -1.70
CA GLN A 105 5.25 34.58 -1.48
C GLN A 105 5.40 33.07 -1.67
N LYS A 106 4.45 32.25 -1.19
CA LYS A 106 4.47 30.80 -1.42
C LYS A 106 4.37 30.46 -2.92
N LEU A 107 3.45 31.12 -3.63
CA LEU A 107 3.25 30.93 -5.07
C LEU A 107 4.51 31.31 -5.87
N GLN A 108 5.12 32.45 -5.51
CA GLN A 108 6.35 32.93 -6.12
C GLN A 108 7.54 32.01 -5.83
N ARG A 109 7.64 31.45 -4.61
CA ARG A 109 8.67 30.45 -4.28
C ARG A 109 8.53 29.20 -5.13
N MET A 110 7.32 28.63 -5.23
CA MET A 110 7.08 27.47 -6.08
C MET A 110 7.43 27.74 -7.54
N LYS A 111 7.07 28.92 -8.06
CA LYS A 111 7.46 29.36 -9.39
C LYS A 111 8.98 29.42 -9.56
N GLN A 112 9.68 30.01 -8.60
CA GLN A 112 11.14 30.11 -8.63
C GLN A 112 11.80 28.72 -8.60
N MET A 113 11.30 27.79 -7.79
CA MET A 113 11.80 26.41 -7.76
C MET A 113 11.68 25.71 -9.12
N VAL A 114 10.56 25.88 -9.81
CA VAL A 114 10.35 25.30 -11.15
C VAL A 114 11.34 25.88 -12.16
N VAL A 115 11.53 27.20 -12.14
CA VAL A 115 12.50 27.89 -13.02
C VAL A 115 13.94 27.44 -12.72
N GLU A 116 14.35 27.41 -11.45
CA GLU A 116 15.69 26.98 -11.07
C GLU A 116 15.96 25.51 -11.42
N ALA A 117 14.96 24.64 -11.30
CA ALA A 117 15.06 23.25 -11.74
C ALA A 117 15.25 23.15 -13.26
N HIS A 118 14.52 23.96 -14.03
CA HIS A 118 14.69 24.05 -15.48
C HIS A 118 16.10 24.53 -15.86
N ASP A 119 16.58 25.61 -15.24
CA ASP A 119 17.90 26.19 -15.51
C ASP A 119 19.06 25.27 -15.11
N ARG A 120 18.92 24.52 -14.00
CA ARG A 120 19.90 23.49 -13.59
C ARG A 120 20.08 22.44 -14.69
N ARG A 121 19.02 22.02 -15.36
CA ARG A 121 19.10 21.05 -16.46
C ARG A 121 19.79 21.63 -17.70
N GLN A 122 19.47 22.86 -18.09
CA GLN A 122 20.14 23.48 -19.24
C GLN A 122 21.67 23.54 -19.02
N ARG A 123 22.10 23.78 -17.77
CA ARG A 123 23.52 23.78 -17.39
C ARG A 123 24.15 22.40 -17.32
N TYR A 124 23.38 21.37 -16.95
CA TYR A 124 23.85 19.99 -16.86
C TYR A 124 22.95 19.06 -17.69
N PRO A 125 23.11 19.05 -19.02
CA PRO A 125 22.37 18.12 -19.87
C PRO A 125 22.81 16.71 -19.51
N VAL A 126 21.94 15.96 -18.82
CA VAL A 126 22.14 14.52 -18.66
C VAL A 126 22.02 13.93 -20.08
N PRO A 127 23.04 13.22 -20.59
CA PRO A 127 22.93 12.59 -21.89
C PRO A 127 21.68 11.74 -21.89
N ALA A 128 20.89 11.83 -22.97
CA ALA A 128 19.76 10.95 -23.17
C ALA A 128 20.27 9.55 -22.93
N GLN A 129 19.76 8.88 -21.89
CA GLN A 129 19.87 7.44 -21.85
C GLN A 129 19.12 7.01 -23.11
N THR A 130 19.86 6.73 -24.18
CA THR A 130 19.51 5.60 -25.03
C THR A 130 19.12 4.50 -24.07
N SER A 131 18.06 3.79 -24.38
CA SER A 131 17.71 2.52 -23.78
C SER A 131 18.90 1.55 -23.92
N GLY A 132 19.99 1.83 -23.22
CA GLY A 132 20.97 0.85 -22.82
C GLY A 132 20.20 0.05 -21.82
N ASP A 133 20.03 -1.22 -22.15
CA ASP A 133 19.47 -2.24 -21.30
C ASP A 133 19.86 -1.93 -19.85
N VAL A 134 18.91 -1.41 -19.07
CA VAL A 134 18.89 -1.69 -17.64
C VAL A 134 19.08 -3.19 -17.62
N PRO A 135 20.12 -3.74 -16.96
CA PRO A 135 20.27 -5.18 -16.95
C PRO A 135 18.94 -5.69 -16.47
N SER A 136 18.21 -6.34 -17.38
CA SER A 136 16.99 -7.07 -17.06
C SER A 136 17.37 -7.83 -15.82
N PRO A 137 16.66 -7.68 -14.69
CA PRO A 137 17.09 -8.28 -13.44
C PRO A 137 17.34 -9.73 -13.77
N SER A 138 18.62 -10.10 -13.83
CA SER A 138 19.01 -11.36 -14.40
C SER A 138 18.28 -12.37 -13.55
N SER A 139 17.58 -13.27 -14.22
CA SER A 139 16.84 -14.36 -13.61
C SER A 139 17.82 -15.36 -13.00
N SER A 140 18.73 -14.91 -12.14
CA SER A 140 19.40 -15.76 -11.17
C SER A 140 18.46 -16.05 -9.99
N ALA A 141 17.15 -16.14 -10.24
CA ALA A 141 16.33 -17.03 -9.45
C ALA A 141 16.74 -18.41 -9.92
N SER A 142 17.56 -19.10 -9.12
CA SER A 142 17.80 -20.53 -9.28
C SER A 142 16.46 -21.19 -9.58
N ASP A 143 16.42 -22.02 -10.64
CA ASP A 143 15.19 -22.71 -11.03
C ASP A 143 14.58 -23.35 -9.77
N PRO A 144 13.36 -22.96 -9.34
CA PRO A 144 12.77 -23.46 -8.11
C PRO A 144 12.55 -24.99 -8.15
N ARG A 145 12.60 -25.60 -9.34
CA ARG A 145 12.63 -27.06 -9.52
C ARG A 145 13.95 -27.68 -9.07
N LEU A 146 15.07 -26.97 -9.11
CA LEU A 146 16.40 -27.48 -8.76
C LEU A 146 16.73 -27.32 -7.27
N ALA A 147 15.98 -26.50 -6.53
CA ALA A 147 16.11 -26.42 -5.09
C ALA A 147 15.48 -27.67 -4.44
N ASP A 148 16.29 -28.45 -3.73
CA ASP A 148 15.79 -29.45 -2.78
C ASP A 148 15.42 -28.71 -1.49
N ALA A 149 14.23 -28.09 -1.51
CA ALA A 149 13.73 -27.32 -0.39
C ALA A 149 13.14 -28.29 0.64
N ASP A 150 13.70 -28.30 1.85
CA ASP A 150 13.09 -28.99 2.99
C ASP A 150 11.78 -28.26 3.37
N LEU A 151 10.67 -28.74 2.84
CA LEU A 151 9.37 -28.09 2.99
C LEU A 151 8.74 -28.44 4.34
N VAL A 152 8.44 -27.40 5.12
CA VAL A 152 7.85 -27.53 6.45
C VAL A 152 6.36 -27.18 6.41
N GLY A 153 5.50 -28.02 6.98
CA GLY A 153 4.07 -27.73 7.15
C GLY A 153 3.25 -27.75 5.86
N VAL A 154 3.75 -28.37 4.78
CA VAL A 154 3.09 -28.38 3.47
C VAL A 154 2.22 -29.62 3.23
N ASP A 155 2.26 -30.62 4.10
CA ASP A 155 1.69 -31.95 3.83
C ASP A 155 0.18 -31.92 3.55
N GLU A 156 -0.57 -31.17 4.35
CA GLU A 156 -2.02 -31.01 4.14
C GLU A 156 -2.33 -30.26 2.84
N HIS A 157 -1.59 -29.20 2.55
CA HIS A 157 -1.73 -28.43 1.32
C HIS A 157 -1.41 -29.30 0.08
N ARG A 158 -0.34 -30.08 0.16
CA ARG A 158 0.11 -31.02 -0.86
C ARG A 158 -0.95 -32.10 -1.11
N ALA A 159 -1.46 -32.74 -0.06
CA ALA A 159 -2.48 -33.77 -0.17
C ALA A 159 -3.75 -33.24 -0.85
N LYS A 160 -4.25 -32.07 -0.43
CA LYS A 160 -5.41 -31.42 -1.06
C LYS A 160 -5.18 -31.09 -2.52
N LEU A 161 -3.99 -30.61 -2.90
CA LEU A 161 -3.67 -30.32 -4.30
C LEU A 161 -3.61 -31.60 -5.13
N LEU A 162 -2.98 -32.66 -4.62
CA LEU A 162 -2.89 -33.95 -5.31
C LEU A 162 -4.27 -34.59 -5.51
N GLU A 163 -5.15 -34.52 -4.49
CA GLU A 163 -6.55 -34.94 -4.60
C GLU A 163 -7.27 -34.18 -5.72
N GLN A 164 -7.10 -32.86 -5.79
CA GLN A 164 -7.72 -32.06 -6.84
C GLN A 164 -7.13 -32.30 -8.22
N LEU A 165 -5.88 -32.74 -8.31
CA LEU A 165 -5.21 -33.07 -9.56
C LEU A 165 -5.42 -34.53 -10.00
N ALA A 166 -5.99 -35.38 -9.14
CA ALA A 166 -6.35 -36.76 -9.46
C ALA A 166 -7.35 -36.85 -10.63
N GLU A 167 -7.53 -38.04 -11.18
CA GLU A 167 -8.48 -38.28 -12.27
C GLU A 167 -9.92 -38.09 -11.79
N ALA A 168 -10.78 -37.63 -12.69
CA ALA A 168 -12.17 -37.43 -12.37
C ALA A 168 -12.84 -38.80 -12.18
N ALA A 169 -13.74 -38.93 -11.21
CA ALA A 169 -14.53 -40.14 -11.02
C ALA A 169 -15.41 -40.42 -12.24
N GLU A 170 -15.75 -41.69 -12.47
CA GLU A 170 -16.62 -42.11 -13.58
C GLU A 170 -17.92 -41.28 -13.60
N GLY A 171 -18.21 -40.66 -14.75
CA GLY A 171 -19.43 -39.85 -14.97
C GLY A 171 -19.28 -38.33 -14.83
N GLN A 172 -18.10 -37.80 -14.48
CA GLN A 172 -17.86 -36.34 -14.50
C GLN A 172 -17.45 -35.82 -15.89
N PRO A 173 -17.84 -34.59 -16.26
CA PRO A 173 -17.45 -33.98 -17.52
C PRO A 173 -15.92 -33.84 -17.58
N MET A 174 -15.34 -34.50 -18.59
CA MET A 174 -13.92 -34.54 -18.89
C MET A 174 -13.47 -33.19 -19.49
N GLN A 175 -13.24 -32.19 -18.63
CA GLN A 175 -12.79 -30.85 -19.02
C GLN A 175 -11.41 -30.52 -18.42
N LEU A 176 -10.75 -29.51 -18.98
CA LEU A 176 -9.50 -28.96 -18.44
C LEU A 176 -9.71 -28.50 -16.99
N LYS A 177 -8.96 -29.07 -16.04
CA LYS A 177 -9.00 -28.65 -14.64
C LYS A 177 -7.86 -27.68 -14.32
N VAL A 178 -8.23 -26.48 -13.87
CA VAL A 178 -7.29 -25.42 -13.46
C VAL A 178 -7.29 -25.25 -11.94
N VAL A 179 -6.15 -25.53 -11.31
CA VAL A 179 -5.95 -25.37 -9.87
C VAL A 179 -5.14 -24.11 -9.59
N SER A 180 -5.75 -23.16 -8.88
CA SER A 180 -5.11 -21.88 -8.54
C SER A 180 -4.65 -21.85 -7.10
N ILE A 181 -3.34 -21.72 -6.87
CA ILE A 181 -2.75 -21.53 -5.55
C ILE A 181 -2.65 -20.03 -5.27
N VAL A 182 -3.39 -19.58 -4.25
CA VAL A 182 -3.48 -18.16 -3.91
C VAL A 182 -3.08 -17.88 -2.46
N GLY A 183 -2.46 -16.73 -2.23
CA GLY A 183 -2.04 -16.29 -0.90
C GLY A 183 -1.02 -15.18 -0.97
N CYS A 184 -0.73 -14.56 0.17
CA CYS A 184 0.18 -13.44 0.20
C CYS A 184 1.62 -13.79 -0.22
N TRP A 185 2.40 -12.74 -0.42
CA TRP A 185 3.82 -12.83 -0.73
C TRP A 185 4.55 -13.67 0.35
N GLY A 186 5.58 -14.42 -0.06
CA GLY A 186 6.43 -15.16 0.87
C GLY A 186 5.82 -16.40 1.55
N LEU A 187 4.58 -16.79 1.24
CA LEU A 187 3.95 -17.99 1.82
C LEU A 187 4.50 -19.32 1.30
N GLY A 188 5.26 -19.34 0.20
CA GLY A 188 5.78 -20.58 -0.40
C GLY A 188 4.90 -21.18 -1.51
N LYS A 189 4.03 -20.39 -2.15
CA LYS A 189 3.16 -20.86 -3.26
C LYS A 189 3.96 -21.53 -4.38
N THR A 190 5.02 -20.87 -4.84
CA THR A 190 5.94 -21.37 -5.86
C THR A 190 6.62 -22.67 -5.41
N ALA A 191 7.00 -22.76 -4.13
CA ALA A 191 7.63 -23.95 -3.57
C ALA A 191 6.67 -25.14 -3.52
N LEU A 192 5.42 -24.91 -3.09
CA LEU A 192 4.36 -25.93 -3.11
C LEU A 192 4.02 -26.38 -4.53
N ALA A 193 3.90 -25.44 -5.48
CA ALA A 193 3.69 -25.78 -6.88
C ALA A 193 4.86 -26.62 -7.43
N ALA A 194 6.10 -26.30 -7.06
CA ALA A 194 7.30 -27.02 -7.51
C ALA A 194 7.32 -28.46 -6.97
N ASP A 195 6.94 -28.67 -5.71
CA ASP A 195 6.80 -30.00 -5.09
C ASP A 195 5.73 -30.86 -5.79
N VAL A 196 4.57 -30.26 -6.06
CA VAL A 196 3.49 -30.92 -6.82
C VAL A 196 3.94 -31.22 -8.25
N TYR A 197 4.67 -30.29 -8.89
CA TYR A 197 5.22 -30.50 -10.22
C TYR A 197 6.18 -31.66 -10.26
N LYS A 198 7.14 -31.76 -9.33
CA LYS A 198 8.07 -32.90 -9.24
C LYS A 198 7.32 -34.23 -9.08
N THR A 199 6.33 -34.25 -8.19
CA THR A 199 5.52 -35.46 -7.90
C THR A 199 4.73 -35.90 -9.14
N GLN A 200 4.08 -34.97 -9.83
CA GLN A 200 3.28 -35.27 -11.02
C GLN A 200 4.13 -35.47 -12.28
N ALA A 201 5.31 -34.85 -12.36
CA ALA A 201 6.22 -34.94 -13.51
C ALA A 201 6.94 -36.29 -13.58
N GLY A 202 7.14 -36.97 -12.46
CA GLY A 202 7.84 -38.26 -12.40
C GLY A 202 7.06 -39.47 -12.94
N GLY A 203 5.77 -39.34 -13.27
CA GLY A 203 4.93 -40.46 -13.76
C GLY A 203 4.52 -40.33 -15.23
N GLU A 204 4.19 -41.44 -15.90
CA GLU A 204 3.85 -41.50 -17.35
C GLU A 204 2.46 -40.92 -17.72
N ARG A 205 1.80 -40.24 -16.79
CA ARG A 205 0.43 -39.72 -16.96
C ARG A 205 0.33 -38.57 -17.98
N PHE A 206 1.38 -37.77 -18.17
CA PHE A 206 1.31 -36.57 -19.01
C PHE A 206 2.36 -36.62 -20.13
N ASP A 207 1.91 -36.49 -21.37
CA ASP A 207 2.75 -36.48 -22.58
C ASP A 207 3.53 -35.18 -22.72
N LYS A 208 2.96 -34.06 -22.26
CA LYS A 208 3.57 -32.74 -22.30
C LYS A 208 3.57 -32.09 -20.93
N ARG A 209 4.71 -31.48 -20.57
CA ARG A 209 4.87 -30.78 -19.29
C ARG A 209 5.61 -29.48 -19.52
N ALA A 210 5.24 -28.46 -18.77
CA ALA A 210 5.96 -27.20 -18.76
C ALA A 210 5.85 -26.52 -17.41
N TRP A 211 6.93 -25.86 -17.01
CA TRP A 211 6.93 -24.90 -15.92
C TRP A 211 7.35 -23.54 -16.45
N VAL A 212 6.47 -22.54 -16.35
CA VAL A 212 6.78 -21.18 -16.81
C VAL A 212 6.46 -20.15 -15.75
N CYS A 213 7.25 -19.08 -15.71
CA CYS A 213 7.02 -17.93 -14.83
C CYS A 213 6.36 -16.80 -15.63
N ALA A 214 5.19 -16.34 -15.17
CA ALA A 214 4.41 -15.26 -15.76
C ALA A 214 4.69 -13.88 -15.13
N ALA A 215 5.49 -13.83 -14.07
CA ALA A 215 5.87 -12.58 -13.42
C ALA A 215 6.53 -11.62 -14.41
N LEU A 216 5.98 -10.41 -14.53
CA LEU A 216 6.49 -9.33 -15.40
C LEU A 216 6.58 -9.67 -16.89
N LYS A 217 5.96 -10.77 -17.34
CA LYS A 217 5.95 -11.18 -18.75
C LYS A 217 4.62 -10.90 -19.42
N SER A 218 4.67 -10.49 -20.67
CA SER A 218 3.52 -10.45 -21.56
C SER A 218 2.98 -11.87 -21.81
N PRO A 219 1.69 -12.01 -22.17
CA PRO A 219 1.13 -13.31 -22.54
C PRO A 219 1.94 -14.04 -23.63
N GLY A 220 2.48 -13.31 -24.62
CA GLY A 220 3.26 -13.89 -25.70
C GLY A 220 4.60 -14.46 -25.23
N GLU A 221 5.30 -13.77 -24.33
CA GLU A 221 6.54 -14.29 -23.72
C GLU A 221 6.29 -15.55 -22.90
N VAL A 222 5.19 -15.61 -22.14
CA VAL A 222 4.83 -16.80 -21.37
C VAL A 222 4.55 -18.00 -22.29
N LEU A 223 3.81 -17.80 -23.38
CA LEU A 223 3.54 -18.84 -24.36
C LEU A 223 4.82 -19.31 -25.08
N ALA A 224 5.72 -18.38 -25.39
CA ALA A 224 7.02 -18.70 -25.98
C ALA A 224 7.87 -19.58 -25.04
N ASP A 225 7.86 -19.30 -23.74
CA ASP A 225 8.54 -20.14 -22.75
C ASP A 225 7.90 -21.55 -22.64
N MET A 226 6.59 -21.67 -22.79
CA MET A 226 5.93 -22.99 -22.83
C MET A 226 6.41 -23.81 -24.03
N LEU A 227 6.51 -23.19 -25.20
CA LEU A 227 7.01 -23.85 -26.41
C LEU A 227 8.44 -24.35 -26.25
N ARG A 228 9.30 -23.56 -25.58
CA ARG A 228 10.68 -23.96 -25.25
C ARG A 228 10.71 -25.18 -24.32
N GLU A 229 9.88 -25.20 -23.28
CA GLU A 229 9.78 -26.32 -22.34
C GLU A 229 9.25 -27.61 -22.99
N PHE A 230 8.38 -27.51 -24.00
CA PHE A 230 7.82 -28.69 -24.67
C PHE A 230 8.81 -29.46 -25.56
N GLY A 231 10.00 -28.92 -25.80
CA GLY A 231 11.00 -29.51 -26.67
C GLY A 231 10.50 -29.57 -28.12
N SER A 232 10.80 -28.55 -28.90
CA SER A 232 10.80 -28.69 -30.35
C SER A 232 12.16 -29.25 -30.76
N ASP A 233 12.18 -30.39 -31.47
CA ASP A 233 13.33 -30.90 -32.25
C ASP A 233 13.81 -29.92 -33.34
N CYS A 234 13.26 -28.70 -33.39
CA CYS A 234 13.68 -27.64 -34.27
C CYS A 234 14.94 -26.98 -33.71
N GLN A 235 16.09 -27.56 -34.06
CA GLN A 235 17.30 -26.79 -34.33
C GLN A 235 17.03 -25.80 -35.46
N GLU A 236 16.31 -24.72 -35.16
CA GLU A 236 16.39 -23.47 -35.90
C GLU A 236 15.68 -22.41 -35.07
N SER A 237 16.39 -21.31 -34.83
CA SER A 237 15.88 -20.11 -34.18
C SER A 237 14.78 -19.48 -35.02
N VAL A 238 13.58 -20.05 -35.02
CA VAL A 238 12.38 -19.30 -35.40
C VAL A 238 12.28 -18.21 -34.35
N MET A 239 12.57 -16.97 -34.72
CA MET A 239 12.28 -15.82 -33.87
C MET A 239 10.78 -15.86 -33.56
N LEU A 240 10.44 -16.31 -32.36
CA LEU A 240 9.06 -16.29 -31.89
C LEU A 240 8.66 -14.83 -31.74
N ASP A 241 7.75 -14.38 -32.60
CA ASP A 241 7.16 -13.06 -32.47
C ASP A 241 6.20 -13.05 -31.28
N THR A 242 6.73 -12.68 -30.10
CA THR A 242 5.98 -12.59 -28.85
C THR A 242 4.93 -11.47 -28.88
N SER A 243 4.96 -10.58 -29.88
CA SER A 243 3.94 -9.55 -30.06
C SER A 243 2.63 -10.13 -30.63
N ASN A 244 2.72 -11.20 -31.44
CA ASN A 244 1.56 -11.88 -32.02
C ASN A 244 1.07 -13.02 -31.13
N VAL A 245 0.38 -12.65 -30.05
CA VAL A 245 -0.16 -13.60 -29.05
C VAL A 245 -1.07 -14.66 -29.71
N SER A 246 -1.86 -14.31 -30.72
CA SER A 246 -2.75 -15.26 -31.41
C SER A 246 -1.98 -16.37 -32.11
N GLN A 247 -0.89 -16.04 -32.79
CA GLN A 247 -0.01 -17.03 -33.43
C GLN A 247 0.65 -17.93 -32.38
N MET A 248 1.12 -17.36 -31.27
CA MET A 248 1.68 -18.13 -30.15
C MET A 248 0.65 -19.12 -29.58
N CYS A 249 -0.62 -18.69 -29.42
CA CYS A 249 -1.69 -19.57 -28.95
C CYS A 249 -1.93 -20.75 -29.88
N VAL A 250 -1.89 -20.53 -31.20
CA VAL A 250 -2.05 -21.60 -32.20
C VAL A 250 -0.89 -22.60 -32.11
N GLN A 251 0.35 -22.11 -31.99
CA GLN A 251 1.52 -22.99 -31.89
C GLN A 251 1.49 -23.84 -30.62
N VAL A 252 1.17 -23.24 -29.47
CA VAL A 252 1.01 -23.97 -28.20
C VAL A 252 -0.12 -24.99 -28.31
N ARG A 253 -1.28 -24.59 -28.85
CA ARG A 253 -2.40 -25.50 -29.06
C ARG A 253 -2.01 -26.71 -29.92
N ASN A 254 -1.27 -26.50 -31.01
CA ASN A 254 -0.82 -27.59 -31.88
C ASN A 254 0.11 -28.58 -31.15
N GLN A 255 0.95 -28.10 -30.23
CA GLN A 255 1.81 -28.97 -29.41
C GLN A 255 1.02 -29.80 -28.39
N LEU A 256 -0.11 -29.27 -27.91
CA LEU A 256 -0.96 -29.86 -26.87
C LEU A 256 -2.15 -30.69 -27.40
N ALA A 257 -2.50 -30.53 -28.67
CA ALA A 257 -3.62 -31.22 -29.28
C ALA A 257 -3.48 -32.74 -29.15
N LYS A 258 -4.56 -33.41 -28.69
CA LYS A 258 -4.62 -34.87 -28.50
C LYS A 258 -3.55 -35.44 -27.55
N LYS A 259 -3.03 -34.61 -26.64
CA LYS A 259 -2.00 -34.98 -25.65
C LYS A 259 -2.44 -34.57 -24.26
N ARG A 260 -2.16 -35.41 -23.26
CA ARG A 260 -2.37 -35.08 -21.86
C ARG A 260 -1.24 -34.17 -21.39
N TYR A 261 -1.58 -33.03 -20.81
CA TYR A 261 -0.58 -32.07 -20.37
C TYR A 261 -0.71 -31.65 -18.90
N PHE A 262 0.45 -31.38 -18.30
CA PHE A 262 0.59 -30.81 -16.96
C PHE A 262 1.43 -29.54 -17.02
N ILE A 263 0.80 -28.39 -16.87
CA ILE A 263 1.47 -27.09 -17.00
C ILE A 263 1.37 -26.33 -15.69
N VAL A 264 2.49 -25.81 -15.21
CA VAL A 264 2.51 -24.84 -14.11
C VAL A 264 2.83 -23.46 -14.66
N ILE A 265 1.99 -22.48 -14.30
CA ILE A 265 2.21 -21.06 -14.58
C ILE A 265 2.37 -20.32 -13.26
N ASP A 266 3.60 -20.00 -12.92
CA ASP A 266 3.94 -19.32 -11.67
C ASP A 266 3.74 -17.81 -11.77
N ASP A 267 3.10 -17.21 -10.77
CA ASP A 267 2.98 -15.77 -10.51
C ASP A 267 2.21 -14.96 -11.58
N ILE A 268 0.99 -15.43 -11.94
CA ILE A 268 0.06 -14.69 -12.81
C ILE A 268 -0.39 -13.39 -12.12
N GLN A 269 -0.28 -12.27 -12.83
CA GLN A 269 -0.50 -10.93 -12.28
C GLN A 269 -1.88 -10.34 -12.60
N THR A 270 -2.54 -10.74 -13.69
CA THR A 270 -3.84 -10.14 -14.08
C THR A 270 -4.80 -11.13 -14.73
N GLN A 271 -6.10 -10.86 -14.61
CA GLN A 271 -7.13 -11.64 -15.30
C GLN A 271 -7.00 -11.56 -16.83
N VAL A 272 -6.56 -10.41 -17.35
CA VAL A 272 -6.36 -10.20 -18.80
C VAL A 272 -5.21 -11.08 -19.32
N GLN A 273 -4.12 -11.18 -18.57
CA GLN A 273 -3.00 -12.06 -18.89
C GLN A 273 -3.46 -13.52 -18.96
N TRP A 274 -4.22 -13.98 -17.95
CA TRP A 274 -4.78 -15.33 -17.94
C TRP A 274 -5.73 -15.59 -19.12
N LYS A 275 -6.70 -14.70 -19.38
CA LYS A 275 -7.67 -14.88 -20.48
C LYS A 275 -6.99 -15.10 -21.83
N LYS A 276 -5.91 -14.36 -22.10
CA LYS A 276 -5.11 -14.51 -23.33
C LYS A 276 -4.38 -15.85 -23.37
N ILE A 277 -3.72 -16.24 -22.28
CA ILE A 277 -2.98 -17.51 -22.20
C ILE A 277 -3.93 -18.72 -22.26
N LYS A 278 -5.07 -18.67 -21.56
CA LYS A 278 -6.08 -19.74 -21.53
C LYS A 278 -6.53 -20.15 -22.94
N SER A 279 -6.61 -19.19 -23.86
CA SER A 279 -6.97 -19.43 -25.25
C SER A 279 -5.98 -20.28 -26.05
N ALA A 280 -4.83 -20.66 -25.48
CA ALA A 280 -3.90 -21.60 -26.08
C ALA A 280 -4.19 -23.07 -25.68
N PHE A 281 -4.97 -23.30 -24.63
CA PHE A 281 -5.26 -24.63 -24.13
C PHE A 281 -6.45 -25.25 -24.86
N PRO A 282 -6.30 -26.49 -25.37
CA PRO A 282 -7.41 -27.20 -25.97
C PRO A 282 -8.36 -27.79 -24.91
N ASP A 283 -9.67 -27.68 -25.14
CA ASP A 283 -10.72 -28.25 -24.28
C ASP A 283 -11.16 -29.66 -24.72
N ASP A 284 -10.62 -30.17 -25.84
CA ASP A 284 -11.08 -31.35 -26.58
C ASP A 284 -10.38 -32.68 -26.21
N ASN A 285 -9.50 -32.67 -25.20
CA ASN A 285 -8.84 -33.88 -24.70
C ASN A 285 -9.71 -34.59 -23.65
N ASP A 286 -9.44 -35.87 -23.35
CA ASP A 286 -10.17 -36.79 -22.43
C ASP A 286 -10.25 -36.33 -20.94
N GLY A 287 -10.27 -35.02 -20.65
CA GLY A 287 -10.50 -34.45 -19.31
C GLY A 287 -9.39 -34.66 -18.31
N SER A 288 -8.27 -35.25 -18.73
CA SER A 288 -7.15 -35.60 -17.85
C SER A 288 -6.08 -34.50 -17.77
N SER A 289 -6.12 -33.47 -18.63
CA SER A 289 -5.15 -32.37 -18.60
C SER A 289 -5.33 -31.47 -17.36
N ARG A 290 -4.22 -30.94 -16.86
CA ARG A 290 -4.17 -30.15 -15.63
C ARG A 290 -3.31 -28.91 -15.83
N VAL A 291 -3.79 -27.77 -15.33
CA VAL A 291 -3.01 -26.54 -15.23
C VAL A 291 -2.99 -26.11 -13.78
N VAL A 292 -1.81 -25.83 -13.25
CA VAL A 292 -1.65 -25.23 -11.92
C VAL A 292 -1.18 -23.79 -12.13
N VAL A 293 -1.84 -22.85 -11.48
CA VAL A 293 -1.42 -21.44 -11.50
C VAL A 293 -1.11 -20.97 -10.09
N THR A 294 -0.11 -20.12 -9.92
CA THR A 294 0.10 -19.41 -8.65
C THR A 294 -0.16 -17.93 -8.83
N THR A 295 -0.73 -17.28 -7.81
CA THR A 295 -0.94 -15.82 -7.82
C THR A 295 -1.07 -15.28 -6.40
N THR A 296 -0.77 -13.99 -6.20
CA THR A 296 -1.04 -13.27 -4.95
C THR A 296 -2.44 -12.68 -4.89
N ILE A 297 -3.22 -12.74 -5.98
CA ILE A 297 -4.45 -11.98 -6.16
C ILE A 297 -5.67 -12.91 -6.21
N GLN A 298 -6.64 -12.71 -5.32
CA GLN A 298 -7.80 -13.59 -5.16
C GLN A 298 -8.71 -13.61 -6.38
N SER A 299 -8.98 -12.45 -6.98
CA SER A 299 -9.79 -12.33 -8.19
C SER A 299 -9.14 -13.00 -9.40
N VAL A 300 -7.80 -12.96 -9.51
CA VAL A 300 -7.05 -13.67 -10.56
C VAL A 300 -7.18 -15.17 -10.37
N ALA A 301 -6.98 -15.70 -9.15
CA ALA A 301 -7.14 -17.13 -8.87
C ALA A 301 -8.55 -17.63 -9.21
N THR A 302 -9.57 -16.83 -8.85
CA THR A 302 -10.97 -17.15 -9.14
C THR A 302 -11.25 -17.15 -10.65
N ALA A 303 -10.71 -16.16 -11.38
CA ALA A 303 -10.84 -16.10 -12.84
C ALA A 303 -10.14 -17.29 -13.52
N CYS A 304 -8.97 -17.70 -13.00
CA CYS A 304 -8.23 -18.87 -13.49
C CYS A 304 -9.01 -20.17 -13.35
N SER A 305 -9.76 -20.33 -12.26
CA SER A 305 -10.47 -21.56 -11.90
C SER A 305 -11.98 -21.53 -12.17
N SER A 306 -12.47 -20.66 -13.06
CA SER A 306 -13.90 -20.36 -13.26
C SER A 306 -14.75 -21.47 -13.93
N GLU A 307 -14.13 -22.48 -14.54
CA GLU A 307 -14.81 -23.56 -15.26
C GLU A 307 -14.27 -24.90 -14.76
N ASN A 308 -14.88 -25.46 -13.70
CA ASN A 308 -14.47 -26.71 -13.05
C ASN A 308 -13.07 -26.67 -12.38
N GLY A 309 -12.60 -25.49 -11.99
CA GLY A 309 -11.33 -25.30 -11.31
C GLY A 309 -11.42 -25.38 -9.78
N TYR A 310 -10.26 -25.33 -9.11
CA TYR A 310 -10.17 -25.29 -7.66
C TYR A 310 -9.24 -24.16 -7.21
N VAL A 311 -9.69 -23.32 -6.28
CA VAL A 311 -8.86 -22.28 -5.67
C VAL A 311 -8.34 -22.76 -4.32
N HIS A 312 -7.05 -23.06 -4.27
CA HIS A 312 -6.35 -23.43 -3.06
C HIS A 312 -5.78 -22.19 -2.35
N ARG A 313 -6.40 -21.79 -1.24
CA ARG A 313 -5.91 -20.70 -0.40
C ARG A 313 -4.82 -21.22 0.54
N MET A 314 -3.61 -20.69 0.40
CA MET A 314 -2.51 -20.98 1.31
C MET A 314 -2.72 -20.31 2.66
N SER A 315 -2.45 -21.06 3.72
CA SER A 315 -2.34 -20.54 5.08
C SER A 315 -0.89 -20.26 5.45
N ARG A 316 -0.72 -19.48 6.52
CA ARG A 316 0.57 -19.32 7.19
C ARG A 316 0.94 -20.63 7.88
N LEU A 317 2.23 -20.78 8.17
CA LEU A 317 2.68 -21.86 9.06
C LEU A 317 2.10 -21.66 10.45
N ASP A 318 1.68 -22.77 11.06
CA ASP A 318 1.37 -22.79 12.49
C ASP A 318 2.62 -22.49 13.34
N GLU A 319 2.44 -22.29 14.64
CA GLU A 319 3.52 -21.94 15.56
C GLU A 319 4.63 -23.01 15.59
N LYS A 320 4.27 -24.30 15.56
CA LYS A 320 5.21 -25.41 15.65
C LYS A 320 6.07 -25.49 14.39
N CYS A 321 5.45 -25.42 13.21
CA CYS A 321 6.10 -25.39 11.91
C CYS A 321 6.96 -24.13 11.75
N SER A 322 6.47 -22.98 12.21
CA SER A 322 7.22 -21.72 12.19
C SER A 322 8.49 -21.79 13.02
N LYS A 323 8.38 -22.30 14.25
CA LYS A 323 9.53 -22.48 15.15
C LYS A 323 10.54 -23.46 14.57
N ARG A 324 10.07 -24.58 14.01
CA ARG A 324 10.95 -25.58 13.36
C ARG A 324 11.74 -24.96 12.21
N LEU A 325 11.05 -24.36 11.24
CA LEU A 325 11.68 -23.77 10.06
C LEU A 325 12.68 -22.67 10.43
N PHE A 326 12.30 -21.80 11.38
CA PHE A 326 13.18 -20.76 11.86
C PHE A 326 14.43 -21.35 12.53
N SER A 327 14.27 -22.28 13.47
CA SER A 327 15.40 -22.88 14.19
C SER A 327 16.37 -23.59 13.25
N GLU A 328 15.90 -24.28 12.21
CA GLU A 328 16.76 -24.94 11.21
C GLU A 328 17.64 -23.95 10.44
N LYS A 329 17.12 -22.76 10.13
CA LYS A 329 17.86 -21.72 9.40
C LYS A 329 18.75 -20.88 10.31
N ALA A 330 18.27 -20.63 11.52
CA ALA A 330 18.84 -19.65 12.42
C ALA A 330 19.88 -20.25 13.38
N CYS A 331 19.60 -21.42 13.95
CA CYS A 331 20.38 -22.04 15.02
C CYS A 331 21.42 -23.02 14.46
N PRO A 332 22.73 -22.76 14.59
CA PRO A 332 23.75 -23.75 14.32
C PRO A 332 23.55 -25.01 15.16
N LYS A 333 23.83 -26.20 14.61
CA LYS A 333 23.64 -27.50 15.30
C LYS A 333 24.26 -27.55 16.71
N LYS A 334 25.37 -26.85 16.93
CA LYS A 334 26.05 -26.72 18.24
C LYS A 334 25.20 -26.07 19.35
N TYR A 335 24.12 -25.36 19.00
CA TYR A 335 23.26 -24.64 19.95
C TYR A 335 21.84 -25.23 20.06
N LEU A 336 21.55 -26.36 19.42
CA LEU A 336 20.24 -27.04 19.47
C LEU A 336 19.78 -27.39 20.90
N HIS A 337 20.72 -27.55 21.84
CA HIS A 337 20.46 -27.88 23.24
C HIS A 337 20.26 -26.67 24.16
N TYR A 338 20.39 -25.45 23.65
CA TYR A 338 20.18 -24.24 24.43
C TYR A 338 18.74 -23.73 24.25
N ASP A 339 18.04 -23.52 25.37
CA ASP A 339 16.69 -22.93 25.40
C ASP A 339 16.69 -21.40 25.15
N GLN A 340 17.87 -20.81 24.93
CA GLN A 340 18.04 -19.38 24.65
C GLN A 340 18.53 -19.13 23.22
N PRO A 341 18.10 -18.00 22.62
CA PRO A 341 17.26 -16.92 23.18
C PRO A 341 15.75 -17.12 22.96
N ASP A 342 14.93 -16.28 23.62
CA ASP A 342 13.49 -16.23 23.33
C ASP A 342 13.26 -15.70 21.91
N THR A 343 12.64 -16.54 21.08
CA THR A 343 12.37 -16.29 19.66
C THR A 343 10.96 -15.78 19.41
N THR A 344 10.12 -15.67 20.44
CA THR A 344 8.70 -15.33 20.34
C THR A 344 8.47 -14.00 19.62
N ALA A 345 9.25 -12.97 19.95
CA ALA A 345 9.15 -11.66 19.29
C ALA A 345 9.45 -11.74 17.78
N ILE A 346 10.44 -12.54 17.37
CA ILE A 346 10.81 -12.73 15.96
C ILE A 346 9.73 -13.54 15.23
N LEU A 347 9.28 -14.65 15.82
CA LEU A 347 8.23 -15.48 15.23
C LEU A 347 6.94 -14.68 15.03
N ASN A 348 6.56 -13.85 16.01
CA ASN A 348 5.42 -12.94 15.92
C ASN A 348 5.60 -11.91 14.79
N LYS A 349 6.80 -11.35 14.61
CA LYS A 349 7.09 -10.43 13.50
C LYS A 349 7.08 -11.11 12.14
N CYS A 350 7.61 -12.33 12.03
CA CYS A 350 7.59 -13.11 10.80
C CYS A 350 6.19 -13.61 10.44
N TYR A 351 5.31 -13.71 11.43
CA TYR A 351 3.89 -13.98 11.26
C TYR A 351 3.60 -15.24 10.44
N GLY A 352 4.37 -16.30 10.72
CA GLY A 352 4.25 -17.61 10.06
C GLY A 352 4.54 -17.60 8.55
N GLN A 353 5.17 -16.55 8.01
CA GLN A 353 5.57 -16.49 6.60
C GLN A 353 6.92 -17.18 6.39
N PRO A 354 7.01 -18.28 5.60
CA PRO A 354 8.26 -19.00 5.36
C PRO A 354 9.41 -18.11 4.90
N LEU A 355 9.18 -17.22 3.93
CA LEU A 355 10.24 -16.32 3.47
C LEU A 355 10.75 -15.39 4.58
N ALA A 356 9.85 -14.88 5.44
CA ALA A 356 10.24 -14.05 6.57
C ALA A 356 11.06 -14.83 7.60
N LEU A 357 10.62 -16.04 7.95
CA LEU A 357 11.29 -16.93 8.89
C LEU A 357 12.69 -17.31 8.41
N ILE A 358 12.82 -17.69 7.13
CA ILE A 358 14.10 -18.06 6.52
C ILE A 358 15.05 -16.87 6.54
N THR A 359 14.62 -15.71 6.03
CA THR A 359 15.48 -14.51 5.99
C THR A 359 15.90 -14.05 7.38
N MET A 360 14.99 -14.02 8.36
CA MET A 360 15.34 -13.67 9.74
C MET A 360 16.30 -14.68 10.35
N GLY A 361 16.11 -15.98 10.07
CA GLY A 361 17.02 -17.00 10.55
C GLY A 361 18.42 -16.87 9.95
N GLU A 362 18.52 -16.69 8.64
CA GLU A 362 19.78 -16.44 7.95
C GLU A 362 20.46 -15.17 8.45
N PHE A 363 19.70 -14.11 8.68
CA PHE A 363 20.20 -12.86 9.25
C PHE A 363 20.79 -13.08 10.65
N LEU A 364 20.05 -13.73 11.56
CA LEU A 364 20.57 -14.06 12.89
C LEU A 364 21.80 -14.95 12.85
N LYS A 365 21.82 -15.92 11.95
CA LYS A 365 22.99 -16.78 11.76
C LYS A 365 24.20 -15.97 11.30
N SER A 366 24.00 -14.99 10.42
CA SER A 366 25.07 -14.15 9.88
C SER A 366 25.69 -13.21 10.93
N ILE A 367 24.88 -12.68 11.86
CA ILE A 367 25.36 -11.82 12.96
C ILE A 367 25.84 -12.63 14.19
N GLY A 368 25.80 -13.96 14.11
CA GLY A 368 26.08 -14.88 15.21
C GLY A 368 24.85 -15.17 16.05
N TRP A 369 24.56 -16.47 16.29
CA TRP A 369 23.39 -16.90 17.06
C TRP A 369 23.34 -16.15 18.40
N PRO A 370 22.28 -15.35 18.63
CA PRO A 370 22.24 -14.44 19.76
C PRO A 370 22.23 -15.16 21.10
N ILE A 371 23.12 -14.77 22.04
CA ILE A 371 23.09 -15.20 23.44
C ILE A 371 22.56 -14.00 24.25
N GLY A 372 21.29 -14.02 24.67
CA GLY A 372 20.66 -12.96 25.48
C GLY A 372 19.67 -12.04 24.74
N ARG A 373 19.67 -10.72 25.03
CA ARG A 373 18.66 -9.72 24.58
C ARG A 373 18.67 -9.38 23.07
N THR A 374 19.56 -9.99 22.32
CA THR A 374 19.87 -9.66 20.93
C THR A 374 18.75 -9.97 19.93
N CYS A 375 17.76 -10.81 20.28
CA CYS A 375 16.56 -11.03 19.45
C CYS A 375 15.60 -9.83 19.43
N GLU A 376 15.43 -9.14 20.57
CA GLU A 376 14.62 -7.92 20.63
C GLU A 376 15.33 -6.79 19.89
N ASP A 377 16.66 -6.66 20.04
CA ASP A 377 17.45 -5.67 19.30
C ASP A 377 17.38 -5.88 17.78
N ALA A 378 17.43 -7.13 17.32
CA ALA A 378 17.23 -7.48 15.91
C ALA A 378 15.82 -7.09 15.43
N CYS A 379 14.79 -7.31 16.27
CA CYS A 379 13.42 -6.90 15.98
C CYS A 379 13.26 -5.37 15.90
N ASN A 380 13.95 -4.63 16.77
CA ASN A 380 13.90 -3.16 16.84
C ASN A 380 14.59 -2.52 15.63
N ASN A 381 15.68 -3.13 15.16
CA ASN A 381 16.46 -2.64 14.01
C ASN A 381 16.06 -3.27 12.66
N ILE A 382 15.05 -4.13 12.63
CA ILE A 382 14.64 -4.87 11.43
C ILE A 382 14.39 -3.97 10.22
N ARG A 383 13.85 -2.77 10.45
CA ARG A 383 13.58 -1.78 9.39
C ARG A 383 14.85 -1.29 8.71
N TYR A 384 15.92 -1.05 9.48
CA TYR A 384 17.22 -0.65 8.96
C TYR A 384 17.84 -1.77 8.12
N HIS A 385 17.79 -3.01 8.62
CA HIS A 385 18.32 -4.18 7.91
C HIS A 385 17.51 -4.53 6.67
N MET A 386 16.20 -4.32 6.69
CA MET A 386 15.37 -4.53 5.51
C MET A 386 15.71 -3.55 4.38
N GLU A 387 16.14 -2.32 4.70
CA GLU A 387 16.56 -1.32 3.71
C GLU A 387 17.99 -1.57 3.21
N ASN A 388 18.93 -1.80 4.13
CA ASN A 388 20.37 -1.78 3.84
C ASN A 388 21.03 -3.17 3.83
N GLY A 389 20.37 -4.19 4.39
CA GLY A 389 20.91 -5.53 4.52
C GLY A 389 20.78 -6.34 3.24
N GLU A 390 21.86 -7.03 2.87
CA GLU A 390 21.90 -7.95 1.72
C GLU A 390 21.00 -9.18 1.94
N THR A 391 20.99 -9.75 3.16
CA THR A 391 20.16 -10.91 3.52
C THR A 391 18.67 -10.67 3.28
N PHE A 392 18.22 -9.42 3.39
CA PHE A 392 16.82 -9.04 3.18
C PHE A 392 16.49 -8.74 1.71
N GLY A 393 17.45 -8.87 0.79
CA GLY A 393 17.31 -8.47 -0.62
C GLY A 393 16.12 -9.12 -1.33
N ASP A 394 15.96 -10.44 -1.22
CA ASP A 394 14.88 -11.16 -1.87
C ASP A 394 13.51 -10.84 -1.27
N MET A 395 13.44 -10.73 0.06
CA MET A 395 12.24 -10.32 0.78
C MET A 395 11.82 -8.91 0.37
N ARG A 396 12.76 -7.95 0.40
CA ARG A 396 12.55 -6.56 -0.03
C ARG A 396 12.08 -6.51 -1.47
N ARG A 397 12.67 -7.31 -2.36
CA ARG A 397 12.25 -7.38 -3.78
C ARG A 397 10.82 -7.92 -3.92
N ALA A 398 10.44 -8.95 -3.16
CA ALA A 398 9.07 -9.49 -3.20
C ALA A 398 8.01 -8.49 -2.68
N LEU A 399 8.30 -7.83 -1.56
CA LEU A 399 7.48 -6.78 -0.98
C LEU A 399 7.34 -5.58 -1.93
N MET A 400 8.47 -5.12 -2.47
CA MET A 400 8.51 -3.99 -3.39
C MET A 400 7.78 -4.30 -4.70
N ARG A 401 7.88 -5.52 -5.23
CA ARG A 401 7.08 -5.95 -6.39
C ARG A 401 5.57 -5.86 -6.09
N SER A 402 5.16 -6.35 -4.93
CA SER A 402 3.75 -6.29 -4.50
C SER A 402 3.26 -4.83 -4.44
N TYR A 403 4.04 -3.93 -3.86
CA TYR A 403 3.73 -2.49 -3.83
C TYR A 403 3.76 -1.82 -5.21
N ALA A 404 4.76 -2.15 -6.03
CA ALA A 404 4.93 -1.59 -7.37
C ALA A 404 3.73 -1.88 -8.27
N SER A 405 3.18 -3.09 -8.14
CA SER A 405 2.05 -3.62 -8.92
C SER A 405 0.71 -2.93 -8.66
N LEU A 406 0.60 -2.10 -7.62
CA LEU A 406 -0.64 -1.38 -7.30
C LEU A 406 -0.94 -0.32 -8.36
N GLY A 407 -2.20 -0.32 -8.82
CA GLY A 407 -2.69 0.63 -9.81
C GLY A 407 -2.90 2.02 -9.20
N GLY A 408 -2.30 3.04 -9.81
CA GLY A 408 -2.52 4.43 -9.42
C GLY A 408 -1.88 4.85 -8.09
N HIS A 409 -2.00 6.14 -7.80
CA HIS A 409 -1.32 6.78 -6.67
C HIS A 409 -2.16 6.77 -5.40
N ALA A 410 -3.48 6.91 -5.54
CA ALA A 410 -4.42 6.84 -4.43
C ALA A 410 -4.33 5.50 -3.69
N LEU A 411 -4.30 4.38 -4.41
CA LEU A 411 -4.20 3.04 -3.83
C LEU A 411 -2.88 2.82 -3.06
N LYS A 412 -1.77 3.31 -3.61
CA LYS A 412 -0.46 3.28 -2.92
C LYS A 412 -0.47 4.11 -1.64
N ALA A 413 -1.01 5.32 -1.70
CA ALA A 413 -1.18 6.18 -0.53
C ALA A 413 -2.12 5.56 0.52
N CYS A 414 -3.21 4.90 0.10
CA CYS A 414 -4.11 4.16 0.99
C CYS A 414 -3.37 3.06 1.76
N LEU A 415 -2.47 2.32 1.08
CA LEU A 415 -1.65 1.31 1.73
C LEU A 415 -0.64 1.93 2.70
N LEU A 416 0.07 2.98 2.29
CA LEU A 416 1.01 3.70 3.17
C LEU A 416 0.33 4.29 4.40
N TYR A 417 -0.95 4.66 4.29
CA TYR A 417 -1.75 5.18 5.40
C TYR A 417 -1.80 4.25 6.61
N PHE A 418 -1.70 2.94 6.39
CA PHE A 418 -1.68 1.96 7.49
C PHE A 418 -0.48 2.14 8.42
N ALA A 419 0.61 2.80 7.99
CA ALA A 419 1.76 3.11 8.84
C ALA A 419 1.41 4.00 10.04
N MET A 420 0.30 4.75 9.97
CA MET A 420 -0.19 5.55 11.10
C MET A 420 -0.65 4.70 12.29
N PHE A 421 -0.93 3.41 12.11
CA PHE A 421 -1.58 2.60 13.13
C PHE A 421 -0.59 1.62 13.80
N PRO A 422 -0.61 1.50 15.13
CA PRO A 422 0.22 0.52 15.83
C PRO A 422 -0.28 -0.90 15.55
N SER A 423 0.58 -1.91 15.73
CA SER A 423 0.31 -3.31 15.33
C SER A 423 -0.81 -3.98 16.12
N ASP A 424 -1.08 -3.50 17.32
CA ASP A 424 -2.09 -3.99 18.25
C ASP A 424 -3.46 -3.29 18.08
N HIS A 425 -3.59 -2.40 17.09
CA HIS A 425 -4.81 -1.63 16.85
C HIS A 425 -5.37 -1.87 15.44
N PRO A 426 -6.15 -2.95 15.23
CA PRO A 426 -6.87 -3.19 13.98
C PRO A 426 -7.81 -2.03 13.64
N MET A 427 -7.80 -1.60 12.39
CA MET A 427 -8.57 -0.45 11.92
C MET A 427 -9.97 -0.85 11.47
N ARG A 428 -10.98 -0.10 11.90
CA ARG A 428 -12.36 -0.27 11.41
C ARG A 428 -12.47 0.17 9.96
N LYS A 429 -13.01 -0.69 9.07
CA LYS A 429 -13.18 -0.41 7.64
C LYS A 429 -13.85 0.95 7.42
N LYS A 430 -15.04 1.17 8.00
CA LYS A 430 -15.79 2.44 7.83
C LYS A 430 -15.02 3.68 8.28
N SER A 431 -14.31 3.62 9.40
CA SER A 431 -13.52 4.75 9.90
C SER A 431 -12.32 5.03 8.99
N LEU A 432 -11.66 3.99 8.49
CA LEU A 432 -10.55 4.12 7.53
C LEU A 432 -10.99 4.77 6.22
N LEU A 433 -12.11 4.30 5.62
CA LEU A 433 -12.64 4.86 4.38
C LEU A 433 -12.95 6.36 4.51
N ARG A 434 -13.58 6.75 5.63
CA ARG A 434 -13.90 8.15 5.90
C ARG A 434 -12.65 9.01 6.06
N ARG A 435 -11.58 8.49 6.67
CA ARG A 435 -10.30 9.21 6.77
C ARG A 435 -9.66 9.42 5.41
N TRP A 436 -9.62 8.38 4.57
CA TRP A 436 -9.09 8.51 3.21
C TRP A 436 -9.85 9.53 2.37
N SER A 437 -11.18 9.56 2.50
CA SER A 437 -12.05 10.57 1.88
C SER A 437 -11.80 11.97 2.44
N ALA A 438 -11.88 12.14 3.76
CA ALA A 438 -11.74 13.41 4.46
C ALA A 438 -10.37 14.06 4.21
N GLU A 439 -9.33 13.25 4.15
CA GLU A 439 -7.99 13.76 3.87
C GLU A 439 -7.76 14.09 2.39
N GLY A 440 -8.62 13.60 1.48
CA GLY A 440 -8.45 13.78 0.04
C GLY A 440 -7.40 12.87 -0.57
N ILE A 441 -7.09 11.71 0.04
CA ILE A 441 -6.21 10.70 -0.57
C ILE A 441 -6.88 10.10 -1.82
N VAL A 442 -8.20 10.01 -1.77
CA VAL A 442 -9.04 9.52 -2.85
C VAL A 442 -9.82 10.71 -3.40
N GLU A 443 -9.25 11.43 -4.36
CA GLU A 443 -9.90 12.58 -4.97
C GLU A 443 -10.86 12.15 -6.08
N THR A 444 -12.01 12.81 -6.13
CA THR A 444 -13.05 12.56 -7.13
C THR A 444 -12.88 13.49 -8.33
N GLN A 445 -12.98 12.93 -9.53
CA GLN A 445 -13.42 13.71 -10.68
C GLN A 445 -14.92 13.99 -10.51
N ALA A 446 -15.44 15.05 -11.15
CA ALA A 446 -16.76 15.64 -10.91
C ALA A 446 -17.99 14.69 -11.04
N SER A 447 -17.80 13.41 -11.34
CA SER A 447 -18.83 12.37 -11.50
C SER A 447 -18.77 11.19 -10.51
N CYS A 448 -17.77 11.09 -9.61
CA CYS A 448 -17.62 9.92 -8.72
C CYS A 448 -17.69 10.29 -7.22
N ASP A 449 -18.16 9.35 -6.39
CA ASP A 449 -18.21 9.48 -4.92
C ASP A 449 -16.88 9.02 -4.28
N ALA A 450 -16.28 9.87 -3.45
CA ALA A 450 -15.00 9.62 -2.79
C ALA A 450 -15.06 8.38 -1.89
N MET A 451 -16.22 8.15 -1.26
CA MET A 451 -16.43 6.98 -0.41
C MET A 451 -16.48 5.68 -1.22
N LYS A 452 -17.03 5.73 -2.44
CA LYS A 452 -17.05 4.57 -3.35
C LYS A 452 -15.64 4.22 -3.81
N LEU A 453 -14.87 5.21 -4.27
CA LEU A 453 -13.48 5.01 -4.67
C LEU A 453 -12.61 4.52 -3.50
N ALA A 454 -12.85 5.01 -2.28
CA ALA A 454 -12.17 4.53 -1.08
C ALA A 454 -12.50 3.05 -0.80
N ALA A 455 -13.75 2.64 -0.97
CA ALA A 455 -14.17 1.25 -0.83
C ALA A 455 -13.54 0.35 -1.90
N GLU A 456 -13.49 0.80 -3.16
CA GLU A 456 -12.83 0.07 -4.26
C GLU A 456 -11.33 -0.11 -3.98
N ASN A 457 -10.63 0.94 -3.54
CA ASN A 457 -9.23 0.83 -3.14
C ASN A 457 -9.05 -0.15 -1.97
N PHE A 458 -9.92 -0.12 -0.97
CA PHE A 458 -9.87 -1.07 0.14
C PHE A 458 -10.03 -2.51 -0.34
N ASP A 459 -11.02 -2.76 -1.18
CA ASP A 459 -11.33 -4.09 -1.69
C ASP A 459 -10.19 -4.59 -2.60
N GLU A 460 -9.51 -3.71 -3.36
CA GLU A 460 -8.30 -4.07 -4.11
C GLU A 460 -7.11 -4.44 -3.19
N LEU A 461 -6.89 -3.72 -2.08
CA LEU A 461 -5.84 -4.08 -1.12
C LEU A 461 -6.12 -5.45 -0.46
N MET A 462 -7.39 -5.77 -0.19
CA MET A 462 -7.82 -7.08 0.30
C MET A 462 -7.63 -8.17 -0.76
N ASP A 463 -8.05 -7.90 -2.01
CA ASP A 463 -7.95 -8.84 -3.14
C ASP A 463 -6.50 -9.26 -3.42
N ARG A 464 -5.57 -8.31 -3.27
CA ARG A 464 -4.11 -8.52 -3.42
C ARG A 464 -3.44 -9.09 -2.16
N ASN A 465 -4.20 -9.42 -1.12
CA ASN A 465 -3.71 -9.93 0.16
C ASN A 465 -2.65 -9.03 0.84
N LEU A 466 -2.75 -7.70 0.69
CA LEU A 466 -1.82 -6.74 1.32
C LEU A 466 -2.26 -6.33 2.72
N ILE A 467 -3.56 -6.44 2.98
CA ILE A 467 -4.20 -6.28 4.28
C ILE A 467 -5.04 -7.53 4.58
N GLU A 468 -5.25 -7.81 5.85
CA GLU A 468 -6.05 -8.95 6.29
C GLU A 468 -7.27 -8.52 7.11
N PRO A 469 -8.38 -9.27 7.04
CA PRO A 469 -9.51 -9.06 7.92
C PRO A 469 -9.19 -9.60 9.32
N ILE A 470 -9.51 -8.83 10.36
CA ILE A 470 -9.37 -9.25 11.76
C ILE A 470 -10.73 -9.55 12.38
N GLY A 471 -11.70 -8.67 12.15
CA GLY A 471 -13.08 -8.84 12.57
C GLY A 471 -13.98 -8.96 11.37
N VAL A 472 -14.71 -10.07 11.27
CA VAL A 472 -15.73 -10.30 10.24
C VAL A 472 -17.08 -10.42 10.94
N SER A 473 -18.08 -9.70 10.46
CA SER A 473 -19.44 -9.84 11.00
C SER A 473 -20.10 -11.13 10.54
N ASN A 474 -21.18 -11.52 11.20
CA ASN A 474 -21.97 -12.71 10.87
C ASN A 474 -22.39 -12.78 9.39
N ASN A 475 -22.56 -11.63 8.72
CA ASN A 475 -22.93 -11.55 7.30
C ASN A 475 -21.71 -11.58 6.35
N GLY A 476 -20.53 -12.00 6.81
CA GLY A 476 -19.29 -12.07 6.02
C GLY A 476 -18.59 -10.72 5.76
N ASN A 477 -19.18 -9.60 6.18
CA ASN A 477 -18.59 -8.28 5.96
C ASN A 477 -17.40 -8.01 6.90
N VAL A 478 -16.29 -7.56 6.32
CA VAL A 478 -15.09 -7.13 7.06
C VAL A 478 -15.39 -5.86 7.87
N LYS A 479 -15.24 -5.95 9.18
CA LYS A 479 -15.43 -4.85 10.13
C LYS A 479 -14.11 -4.17 10.48
N THR A 480 -13.07 -4.97 10.74
CA THR A 480 -11.72 -4.48 11.04
C THR A 480 -10.67 -5.19 10.21
N CYS A 481 -9.58 -4.49 9.93
CA CYS A 481 -8.45 -4.99 9.14
C CYS A 481 -7.12 -4.42 9.64
N GLN A 482 -6.03 -5.05 9.23
CA GLN A 482 -4.68 -4.53 9.49
C GLN A 482 -3.69 -4.97 8.41
N THR A 483 -2.55 -4.29 8.35
CA THR A 483 -1.33 -4.84 7.75
C THR A 483 -0.67 -5.78 8.74
N TYR A 484 0.13 -6.72 8.25
CA TYR A 484 0.64 -7.82 9.07
C TYR A 484 2.09 -8.16 8.77
N GLY A 485 2.73 -8.81 9.74
CA GLY A 485 4.11 -9.31 9.65
C GLY A 485 5.09 -8.31 9.02
N MET A 486 5.95 -8.83 8.15
CA MET A 486 6.96 -8.03 7.44
C MET A 486 6.39 -7.03 6.42
N MET A 487 5.15 -7.23 5.94
CA MET A 487 4.48 -6.23 5.08
C MET A 487 4.24 -4.94 5.85
N ARG A 488 3.84 -5.05 7.12
CA ARG A 488 3.67 -3.89 7.99
C ARG A 488 4.98 -3.13 8.19
N GLU A 489 6.06 -3.84 8.51
CA GLU A 489 7.39 -3.22 8.68
C GLU A 489 7.86 -2.54 7.39
N PHE A 490 7.60 -3.16 6.24
CA PHE A 490 7.86 -2.59 4.92
C PHE A 490 7.09 -1.31 4.65
N ILE A 491 5.78 -1.31 4.83
CA ILE A 491 4.92 -0.14 4.63
C ILE A 491 5.34 0.99 5.58
N LEU A 492 5.64 0.65 6.83
CA LEU A 492 6.10 1.58 7.84
C LEU A 492 7.42 2.26 7.44
N GLN A 493 8.42 1.47 7.04
CA GLN A 493 9.71 2.01 6.61
C GLN A 493 9.56 2.87 5.35
N LEU A 494 8.79 2.40 4.37
CA LEU A 494 8.54 3.11 3.12
C LEU A 494 7.80 4.43 3.34
N SER A 495 6.83 4.45 4.26
CA SER A 495 6.08 5.65 4.61
C SER A 495 6.97 6.70 5.29
N ILE A 496 7.90 6.27 6.15
CA ILE A 496 8.84 7.17 6.83
C ILE A 496 9.87 7.73 5.84
N SER A 497 10.46 6.88 4.99
CA SER A 497 11.49 7.32 4.03
C SER A 497 10.95 8.29 2.98
N GLN A 498 9.66 8.18 2.64
CA GLN A 498 8.97 9.09 1.72
C GLN A 498 8.38 10.33 2.42
N ASN A 499 8.60 10.49 3.72
CA ASN A 499 7.97 11.53 4.55
C ASN A 499 6.43 11.56 4.39
N PHE A 500 5.81 10.40 4.16
CA PHE A 500 4.37 10.27 3.99
C PHE A 500 3.64 10.32 5.33
N VAL A 501 4.24 9.73 6.37
CA VAL A 501 3.79 9.77 7.78
C VAL A 501 4.96 10.09 8.69
N THR A 502 4.73 10.96 9.67
CA THR A 502 5.64 11.24 10.77
C THR A 502 5.11 10.54 12.03
N LEU A 503 5.93 9.64 12.59
CA LEU A 503 5.57 8.85 13.76
C LEU A 503 6.37 9.26 14.97
N PHE A 504 5.68 9.47 16.08
CA PHE A 504 6.28 9.60 17.40
C PHE A 504 5.99 8.33 18.17
N CYS A 505 6.97 7.45 18.21
CA CYS A 505 7.01 6.31 19.12
C CYS A 505 8.05 6.61 20.21
N ASP A 506 8.08 5.81 21.27
CA ASP A 506 9.02 5.95 22.40
C ASP A 506 10.51 5.96 21.97
N ASP A 507 10.83 5.58 20.73
CA ASP A 507 12.17 5.64 20.14
C ASP A 507 12.54 7.03 19.59
N LYS A 508 13.79 7.42 19.87
CA LYS A 508 14.41 8.68 19.46
C LYS A 508 14.67 8.70 17.95
N LYS A 509 13.77 9.30 17.17
CA LYS A 509 14.12 9.84 15.85
C LYS A 509 13.84 11.34 15.81
N GLU A 510 14.77 12.05 15.18
CA GLU A 510 14.58 13.44 14.80
C GLU A 510 13.49 13.49 13.74
N ALA A 511 12.46 14.29 14.00
CA ALA A 511 11.39 14.52 13.06
C ALA A 511 11.90 15.37 11.90
N GLY A 512 11.34 15.17 10.71
CA GLY A 512 11.45 16.15 9.64
C GLY A 512 10.92 17.51 10.09
N LYS A 513 11.37 18.59 9.43
CA LYS A 513 10.98 19.98 9.79
C LYS A 513 9.47 20.24 9.76
N TYR A 514 8.70 19.41 9.05
CA TYR A 514 7.26 19.51 8.90
C TYR A 514 6.62 18.11 8.75
N ALA A 515 5.36 17.97 9.16
CA ALA A 515 4.60 16.72 9.13
C ALA A 515 3.23 16.93 8.46
N ARG A 516 2.81 16.02 7.58
CA ARG A 516 1.46 16.03 6.96
C ARG A 516 0.49 15.10 7.67
N ARG A 517 0.96 13.90 7.97
CA ARG A 517 0.25 12.89 8.74
C ARG A 517 1.06 12.60 9.98
N LEU A 518 0.52 13.02 11.12
CA LEU A 518 1.17 12.89 12.41
C LEU A 518 0.45 11.80 13.20
N SER A 519 1.19 10.77 13.63
CA SER A 519 0.65 9.80 14.59
C SER A 519 1.53 9.70 15.82
N LEU A 520 0.89 9.80 16.98
CA LEU A 520 1.52 9.69 18.29
C LEU A 520 1.17 8.33 18.91
N HIS A 521 2.19 7.51 19.15
CA HIS A 521 2.10 6.22 19.82
C HIS A 521 2.91 6.32 21.11
N HIS A 522 2.34 6.93 22.15
CA HIS A 522 3.10 7.29 23.34
C HIS A 522 2.43 6.83 24.62
N LYS A 523 3.24 6.27 25.52
CA LYS A 523 2.77 5.77 26.82
C LYS A 523 3.13 6.68 28.00
N ASN A 524 3.97 7.71 27.80
CA ASN A 524 4.47 8.60 28.88
C ASN A 524 4.79 10.03 28.39
N ALA A 525 3.78 10.87 28.17
CA ALA A 525 3.89 12.13 27.40
C ALA A 525 4.32 13.39 28.18
N LYS A 526 5.34 13.30 29.05
CA LYS A 526 5.80 14.48 29.81
C LYS A 526 6.77 15.34 29.01
N ASP A 527 6.33 16.58 28.73
CA ASP A 527 7.08 17.69 28.12
C ASP A 527 8.19 17.28 27.13
N ASP A 528 7.72 16.70 26.03
CA ASP A 528 8.58 16.24 24.96
C ASP A 528 9.01 17.40 24.04
N ASP A 529 10.28 17.79 24.15
CA ASP A 529 10.90 18.84 23.35
C ASP A 529 10.88 18.55 21.84
N ARG A 530 10.63 17.30 21.41
CA ARG A 530 10.59 16.91 19.98
C ARG A 530 9.55 17.69 19.18
N PHE A 531 8.47 18.17 19.81
CA PHE A 531 7.41 18.93 19.13
C PHE A 531 7.71 20.43 18.97
N LYS A 532 8.76 20.97 19.61
CA LYS A 532 9.07 22.41 19.55
C LYS A 532 9.54 22.86 18.18
N ASN A 533 10.18 21.97 17.41
CA ASN A 533 10.82 22.28 16.13
C ASN A 533 9.99 21.90 14.90
N ILE A 534 8.77 21.38 15.09
CA ILE A 534 7.91 20.91 14.01
C ILE A 534 6.86 21.96 13.71
N ASP A 535 6.72 22.33 12.44
CA ASP A 535 5.60 23.17 12.00
C ASP A 535 4.29 22.36 11.98
N LEU A 536 3.51 22.48 13.06
CA LEU A 536 2.21 21.82 13.21
C LEU A 536 1.11 22.46 12.34
N SER A 537 1.32 23.66 11.78
CA SER A 537 0.32 24.33 10.94
C SER A 537 0.08 23.60 9.62
N LEU A 538 1.05 22.79 9.20
CA LEU A 538 1.03 22.01 7.96
C LEU A 538 0.41 20.61 8.10
N VAL A 539 0.06 20.20 9.32
CA VAL A 539 -0.52 18.89 9.61
C VAL A 539 -1.96 18.83 9.11
N ARG A 540 -2.27 17.78 8.33
CA ARG A 540 -3.61 17.51 7.77
C ARG A 540 -4.32 16.35 8.46
N SER A 541 -3.55 15.43 9.02
CA SER A 541 -4.07 14.29 9.78
C SER A 541 -3.31 14.12 11.08
N LEU A 542 -4.04 14.04 12.18
CA LEU A 542 -3.52 13.77 13.51
C LEU A 542 -4.26 12.57 14.10
N THR A 543 -3.52 11.54 14.50
CA THR A 543 -4.04 10.41 15.26
C THR A 543 -3.24 10.22 16.55
N ILE A 544 -3.92 10.05 17.67
CA ILE A 544 -3.28 9.88 18.98
C ILE A 544 -3.69 8.54 19.60
N PHE A 545 -2.68 7.77 19.99
CA PHE A 545 -2.80 6.52 20.75
C PHE A 545 -2.06 6.68 22.08
N GLY A 546 -2.81 6.61 23.19
CA GLY A 546 -2.30 6.76 24.55
C GLY A 546 -2.25 8.22 25.00
N GLU A 547 -1.14 8.58 25.64
CA GLU A 547 -0.93 9.90 26.22
C GLU A 547 -0.47 10.95 25.19
N ALA A 548 -0.82 12.21 25.42
CA ALA A 548 -0.42 13.35 24.59
C ALA A 548 0.01 14.56 25.43
N CYS A 549 1.12 15.19 25.03
CA CYS A 549 1.61 16.38 25.72
C CYS A 549 0.77 17.63 25.39
N LYS A 550 0.86 18.64 26.27
CA LYS A 550 0.13 19.92 26.11
C LYS A 550 0.39 20.62 24.77
N THR A 551 1.59 20.46 24.22
CA THR A 551 1.97 21.06 22.93
C THR A 551 1.16 20.46 21.78
N VAL A 552 0.95 19.14 21.78
CA VAL A 552 0.18 18.42 20.75
C VAL A 552 -1.32 18.66 20.91
N LEU A 553 -1.81 18.75 22.16
CA LEU A 553 -3.22 19.06 22.44
C LEU A 553 -3.59 20.53 22.23
N ASN A 554 -2.62 21.40 21.88
CA ASN A 554 -2.91 22.77 21.48
C ASN A 554 -3.39 22.82 20.02
N PHE A 555 -4.66 22.48 19.82
CA PHE A 555 -5.29 22.38 18.50
C PHE A 555 -5.28 23.70 17.71
N GLY A 556 -5.12 24.85 18.37
CA GLY A 556 -4.98 26.15 17.69
C GLY A 556 -3.75 26.25 16.77
N LYS A 557 -2.80 25.31 16.86
CA LYS A 557 -1.63 25.23 15.98
C LYS A 557 -1.88 24.52 14.65
N TYR A 558 -3.01 23.83 14.48
CA TYR A 558 -3.27 22.91 13.37
C TYR A 558 -4.22 23.52 12.32
N GLU A 559 -3.83 24.67 11.74
CA GLU A 559 -4.72 25.47 10.86
C GLU A 559 -5.29 24.69 9.66
N LEU A 560 -4.53 23.73 9.12
CA LEU A 560 -4.88 22.98 7.91
C LEU A 560 -5.41 21.55 8.19
N LEU A 561 -5.79 21.25 9.43
CA LEU A 561 -6.21 19.90 9.83
C LEU A 561 -7.55 19.48 9.19
N ARG A 562 -7.56 18.30 8.56
CA ARG A 562 -8.75 17.67 7.96
C ARG A 562 -9.23 16.45 8.74
N VAL A 563 -8.30 15.67 9.31
CA VAL A 563 -8.60 14.44 10.04
C VAL A 563 -8.03 14.55 11.45
N LEU A 564 -8.90 14.41 12.46
CA LEU A 564 -8.52 14.36 13.86
C LEU A 564 -9.11 13.11 14.51
N ASP A 565 -8.24 12.18 14.91
CA ASP A 565 -8.63 10.98 15.63
C ASP A 565 -8.05 10.94 17.04
N LEU A 566 -8.95 11.04 18.01
CA LEU A 566 -8.68 11.05 19.43
C LEU A 566 -9.45 9.93 20.14
N GLU A 567 -9.93 8.91 19.41
CA GLU A 567 -10.68 7.77 19.98
C GLU A 567 -9.90 7.06 21.11
N LYS A 568 -8.58 7.11 21.02
CA LYS A 568 -7.61 6.42 21.89
C LYS A 568 -6.70 7.40 22.64
N CYS A 569 -7.09 8.67 22.75
CA CYS A 569 -6.34 9.67 23.50
C CYS A 569 -6.78 9.68 24.96
N ASP A 570 -5.85 9.38 25.87
CA ASP A 570 -6.14 9.26 27.30
C ASP A 570 -6.22 10.63 28.00
N ASP A 571 -5.52 11.64 27.47
CA ASP A 571 -5.46 13.00 28.02
C ASP A 571 -6.55 13.95 27.49
N LEU A 572 -7.47 13.45 26.65
CA LEU A 572 -8.56 14.23 26.10
C LEU A 572 -9.56 14.63 27.19
N LYS A 573 -9.94 15.91 27.21
CA LYS A 573 -10.86 16.54 28.18
C LYS A 573 -11.77 17.51 27.45
N ASP A 574 -12.91 17.84 28.03
CA ASP A 574 -13.94 18.69 27.41
C ASP A 574 -13.42 20.10 27.05
N ASP A 575 -12.52 20.68 27.86
CA ASP A 575 -11.90 21.98 27.57
C ASP A 575 -11.08 21.99 26.27
N HIS A 576 -10.51 20.84 25.86
CA HIS A 576 -9.78 20.74 24.61
C HIS A 576 -10.71 20.83 23.38
N ILE A 577 -11.99 20.47 23.53
CA ILE A 577 -12.97 20.47 22.43
C ILE A 577 -13.24 21.89 21.92
N LYS A 578 -13.18 22.90 22.80
CA LYS A 578 -13.28 24.32 22.39
C LYS A 578 -12.19 24.72 21.40
N GLY A 579 -10.98 24.17 21.56
CA GLY A 579 -9.88 24.37 20.62
C GLY A 579 -10.16 23.73 19.26
N ILE A 580 -10.72 22.52 19.26
CA ILE A 580 -11.09 21.75 18.06
C ILE A 580 -12.14 22.49 17.23
N CYS A 581 -13.09 23.18 17.85
CA CYS A 581 -14.15 23.91 17.15
C CYS A 581 -13.65 25.06 16.26
N ASN A 582 -12.38 25.45 16.36
CA ASN A 582 -11.76 26.46 15.50
C ASN A 582 -11.00 25.86 14.30
N LEU A 583 -11.01 24.53 14.14
CA LEU A 583 -10.37 23.83 13.02
C LEU A 583 -11.27 23.87 11.78
N LEU A 584 -11.24 25.00 11.08
CA LEU A 584 -12.20 25.28 10.01
C LEU A 584 -12.15 24.33 8.80
N LEU A 585 -11.08 23.56 8.62
CA LEU A 585 -10.96 22.59 7.52
C LEU A 585 -11.26 21.15 7.94
N LEU A 586 -11.69 20.94 9.19
CA LEU A 586 -11.89 19.61 9.74
C LEU A 586 -13.06 18.90 9.06
N LYS A 587 -12.80 17.70 8.53
CA LYS A 587 -13.74 16.83 7.82
C LYS A 587 -14.04 15.54 8.56
N TYR A 588 -13.10 15.04 9.36
CA TYR A 588 -13.30 13.85 10.19
C TYR A 588 -12.87 14.15 11.62
N LEU A 589 -13.77 13.91 12.58
CA LEU A 589 -13.51 13.99 14.01
C LEU A 589 -13.90 12.68 14.68
N SER A 590 -13.02 12.13 15.50
CA SER A 590 -13.27 10.93 16.29
C SER A 590 -12.86 11.18 17.74
N LEU A 591 -13.79 10.95 18.65
CA LEU A 591 -13.64 11.29 20.08
C LEU A 591 -13.65 10.04 20.95
N GLY A 592 -12.77 10.03 21.95
CA GLY A 592 -12.67 8.98 22.95
C GLY A 592 -13.76 9.08 24.03
N GLY A 593 -13.82 8.07 24.90
CA GLY A 593 -14.85 7.99 25.93
C GLY A 593 -14.71 8.95 27.11
N SER A 594 -13.65 9.76 27.17
CA SER A 594 -13.45 10.78 28.20
C SER A 594 -14.23 12.07 27.94
N VAL A 595 -14.76 12.25 26.72
CA VAL A 595 -15.57 13.42 26.36
C VAL A 595 -17.00 13.20 26.82
N THR A 596 -17.52 14.12 27.62
CA THR A 596 -18.87 14.02 28.19
C THR A 596 -19.88 14.92 27.48
N GLU A 597 -19.43 16.06 26.96
CA GLU A 597 -20.29 17.06 26.32
C GLU A 597 -19.65 17.63 25.04
N LEU A 598 -20.49 17.93 24.05
CA LEU A 598 -20.08 18.67 22.85
C LEU A 598 -20.50 20.14 22.99
N PRO A 599 -19.58 21.12 22.82
CA PRO A 599 -19.96 22.52 22.86
C PRO A 599 -20.80 22.88 21.62
N GLU A 600 -21.72 23.84 21.77
CA GLU A 600 -22.52 24.38 20.65
C GLU A 600 -21.65 24.89 19.49
N ASP A 601 -20.46 25.36 19.82
CA ASP A 601 -19.43 25.81 18.87
C ASP A 601 -18.99 24.74 17.87
N ILE A 602 -19.29 23.46 18.09
CA ILE A 602 -19.01 22.41 17.10
C ILE A 602 -19.73 22.66 15.77
N ALA A 603 -20.83 23.42 15.77
CA ALA A 603 -21.54 23.86 14.58
C ALA A 603 -20.69 24.79 13.67
N LYS A 604 -19.57 25.34 14.17
CA LYS A 604 -18.61 26.11 13.36
C LYS A 604 -17.84 25.23 12.37
N LEU A 605 -17.85 23.91 12.54
CA LEU A 605 -17.15 22.97 11.66
C LEU A 605 -17.99 22.68 10.41
N GLU A 606 -18.13 23.69 9.53
CA GLU A 606 -18.99 23.63 8.33
C GLU A 606 -18.58 22.55 7.31
N HIS A 607 -17.32 22.09 7.36
CA HIS A 607 -16.79 21.06 6.46
C HIS A 607 -16.78 19.66 7.08
N LEU A 608 -17.34 19.47 8.29
CA LEU A 608 -17.30 18.19 8.97
C LEU A 608 -18.18 17.16 8.24
N GLU A 609 -17.54 16.10 7.73
CA GLU A 609 -18.16 15.02 6.97
C GLU A 609 -18.43 13.76 7.83
N ALA A 610 -17.79 13.64 8.99
CA ALA A 610 -17.98 12.51 9.90
C ALA A 610 -17.59 12.87 11.33
N LEU A 611 -18.49 12.59 12.27
CA LEU A 611 -18.26 12.68 13.71
C LEU A 611 -18.46 11.30 14.35
N ASP A 612 -17.37 10.69 14.80
CA ASP A 612 -17.34 9.37 15.43
C ASP A 612 -17.31 9.53 16.96
N VAL A 613 -18.44 9.31 17.61
CA VAL A 613 -18.62 9.46 19.07
C VAL A 613 -19.06 8.16 19.74
N ARG A 614 -18.91 7.02 19.07
CA ARG A 614 -19.40 5.71 19.56
C ARG A 614 -18.85 5.26 20.93
N LYS A 615 -17.78 5.90 21.41
CA LYS A 615 -17.18 5.60 22.71
C LYS A 615 -17.57 6.57 23.82
N THR A 616 -18.22 7.68 23.52
CA THR A 616 -18.72 8.60 24.54
C THR A 616 -20.00 8.00 25.12
N LYS A 617 -19.99 7.74 26.43
CA LYS A 617 -21.06 6.96 27.09
C LYS A 617 -22.30 7.80 27.40
N ASP A 618 -22.14 9.12 27.50
CA ASP A 618 -23.11 10.02 28.13
C ASP A 618 -23.53 11.22 27.25
N LEU A 619 -23.22 11.20 25.94
CA LEU A 619 -23.76 12.20 25.03
C LEU A 619 -25.28 11.98 24.92
N SER A 620 -26.04 12.82 25.64
CA SER A 620 -27.49 12.94 25.40
C SER A 620 -27.74 13.15 23.90
N PRO A 621 -28.87 12.69 23.34
CA PRO A 621 -29.22 12.99 21.96
C PRO A 621 -29.40 14.50 21.88
N MET A 622 -28.35 15.21 21.52
CA MET A 622 -28.39 16.66 21.44
C MET A 622 -29.47 17.01 20.41
N GLU A 623 -30.46 17.77 20.86
CA GLU A 623 -31.12 18.74 20.00
C GLU A 623 -30.05 19.69 19.46
N VAL A 624 -29.31 19.24 18.44
CA VAL A 624 -28.51 20.11 17.59
C VAL A 624 -29.52 20.97 16.86
N LYS A 625 -29.98 22.04 17.52
CA LYS A 625 -30.94 23.00 16.98
C LYS A 625 -30.37 23.59 15.68
N GLY A 626 -30.77 23.00 14.56
CA GLY A 626 -30.56 23.54 13.21
C GLY A 626 -29.46 22.91 12.35
N PHE A 627 -28.67 21.94 12.82
CA PHE A 627 -27.62 21.32 11.98
C PHE A 627 -27.76 19.79 11.91
N PHE A 628 -27.72 19.29 10.67
CA PHE A 628 -28.16 17.96 10.26
C PHE A 628 -27.58 16.80 11.08
N ILE A 629 -28.48 15.90 11.49
CA ILE A 629 -28.27 14.60 12.14
C ILE A 629 -27.46 13.61 11.25
N SER A 630 -27.09 13.97 10.02
CA SER A 630 -26.49 13.05 9.04
C SER A 630 -25.03 12.67 9.30
N TRP A 631 -24.32 13.36 10.21
CA TRP A 631 -22.87 13.23 10.38
C TRP A 631 -22.42 12.39 11.59
N VAL A 632 -23.31 12.19 12.57
CA VAL A 632 -23.01 11.52 13.84
C VAL A 632 -23.12 10.00 13.68
N ILE A 633 -22.10 9.27 14.16
CA ILE A 633 -21.94 7.82 14.00
C ILE A 633 -21.99 7.10 15.35
#